data_AF-A0A0P9RA07-F1
#
_entry.id   AF-A0A0P9RA07-F1
#
_cell.length_a   1.000
_cell.length_b   1.000
_cell.length_c   1.000
_cell.angle_alpha   90.00
_cell.angle_beta   90.00
_cell.angle_gamma   90.00
#
_symmetry.space_group_name_H-M   'P 1'
#
loop_
_entity.id
_entity.type
_entity.pdbx_description
1 polymer ?
#
loop_
_entity_poly.entity_id
_entity_poly.type
_entity_poly.pdbx_seq_one_letter_code
_entity_poly.pdbx_strand_id
1 'polypeptide(L)'
;NTSFRKIARSVHEAARNVARRIAATPQYVCSRHERKKVEMLFAHLKRILKLDRLRLRGMTGANDEFTLAAAVQNLRRLAKLTSQGPPTTG
;
A
#
# COMPACT_ATOMS: atom_id res chain seq x y z
N ASN A 1 31.96 37.79 -0.09
CA ASN A 1 31.86 36.47 0.56
C ASN A 1 31.55 36.63 2.04
N THR A 2 30.27 36.65 2.41
CA THR A 2 29.84 36.65 3.81
C THR A 2 29.92 35.24 4.39
N SER A 3 30.76 35.05 5.40
CA SER A 3 31.24 33.76 5.91
C SER A 3 30.28 33.01 6.85
N PHE A 4 29.08 33.52 7.10
CA PHE A 4 28.11 32.88 8.01
C PHE A 4 26.69 32.87 7.45
N ARG A 5 26.18 31.65 7.20
CA ARG A 5 24.78 31.39 6.85
C ARG A 5 24.04 30.88 8.09
N LYS A 6 23.09 31.66 8.62
CA LYS A 6 22.18 31.18 9.68
C LYS A 6 21.16 30.24 9.06
N ILE A 7 21.21 28.96 9.44
CA ILE A 7 20.23 27.96 9.02
C ILE A 7 19.28 27.73 10.19
N ALA A 8 18.05 28.22 10.07
CA ALA A 8 16.99 27.91 11.03
C ALA A 8 16.64 26.42 10.90
N ARG A 9 16.94 25.63 11.93
CA ARG A 9 16.56 24.21 12.01
C ARG A 9 15.34 24.06 12.89
N SER A 10 14.53 23.06 12.60
CA SER A 10 13.38 22.72 13.45
C SER A 10 13.84 22.16 14.79
N VAL A 11 13.04 22.37 15.84
CA VAL A 11 13.23 21.71 17.14
C VAL A 11 13.21 20.17 17.03
N HIS A 12 12.56 19.61 16.00
CA HIS A 12 12.49 18.16 15.75
C HIS A 12 13.56 17.66 14.77
N GLU A 13 14.59 18.46 14.48
CA GLU A 13 15.59 18.11 13.46
C GLU A 13 16.30 16.78 13.77
N ALA A 14 16.52 16.46 15.04
CA ALA A 14 17.07 15.18 15.46
C ALA A 14 16.20 13.99 14.98
N ALA A 15 14.88 14.05 15.17
CA ALA A 15 13.96 13.02 14.71
C ALA A 15 13.92 12.94 13.17
N ARG A 16 13.97 14.08 12.47
CA ARG A 16 14.03 14.10 11.00
C ARG A 16 15.32 13.49 10.45
N ASN A 17 16.46 13.73 11.11
CA ASN A 17 17.74 13.12 10.75
C ASN A 17 17.66 11.59 10.86
N VAL A 18 17.03 11.08 11.92
CA VAL A 18 16.77 9.64 12.08
C VAL A 18 15.88 9.11 10.94
N ALA A 19 14.76 9.80 10.64
CA ALA A 19 13.87 9.41 9.55
C ALA A 19 14.59 9.40 8.18
N ARG A 20 15.42 10.41 7.89
CA ARG A 20 16.24 10.48 6.67
C ARG A 20 17.25 9.33 6.59
N ARG A 21 17.91 9.01 7.71
CA ARG A 21 18.85 7.87 7.78
C ARG A 21 18.14 6.56 7.48
N ILE A 22 16.95 6.34 8.07
CA ILE A 22 16.13 5.14 7.79
C ILE A 22 15.71 5.11 6.32
N ALA A 23 15.27 6.24 5.77
CA ALA A 23 14.79 6.34 4.40
C ALA A 23 15.85 5.96 3.35
N ALA A 24 17.13 6.16 3.66
CA ALA A 24 18.25 5.79 2.79
C ALA A 24 18.62 4.30 2.84
N THR A 25 18.06 3.53 3.78
CA THR A 25 18.40 2.11 3.93
C THR A 25 17.75 1.24 2.85
N PRO A 26 18.44 0.19 2.37
CA PRO A 26 17.85 -0.76 1.41
C PRO A 26 16.64 -1.50 2.01
N GLN A 27 16.63 -1.76 3.31
CA GLN A 27 15.50 -2.39 4.01
C GLN A 27 14.25 -1.52 3.93
N TYR A 28 14.38 -0.20 4.07
CA TYR A 28 13.26 0.73 3.92
C TYR A 28 12.71 0.72 2.50
N VAL A 29 13.57 0.63 1.48
CA VAL A 29 13.14 0.53 0.07
C VAL A 29 12.29 -0.73 -0.14
N CYS A 30 12.76 -1.88 0.34
CA CYS A 30 12.00 -3.14 0.26
C CYS A 30 10.64 -3.02 0.97
N SER A 31 10.63 -2.57 2.23
CA SER A 31 9.42 -2.38 3.01
C SER A 31 8.44 -1.40 2.33
N ARG A 32 8.94 -0.31 1.74
CA ARG A 32 8.12 0.67 1.01
C ARG A 32 7.45 0.06 -0.21
N HIS A 33 8.17 -0.78 -0.97
CA HIS A 33 7.62 -1.49 -2.13
C HIS A 33 6.55 -2.49 -1.70
N GLU A 34 6.77 -3.26 -0.64
CA GLU A 34 5.80 -4.21 -0.10
C GLU A 34 4.52 -3.51 0.39
N ARG A 35 4.66 -2.44 1.17
CA ARG A 35 3.51 -1.62 1.60
C ARG A 35 2.73 -1.08 0.41
N LYS A 36 3.40 -0.63 -0.65
CA LYS A 36 2.72 -0.13 -1.87
C LYS A 36 1.89 -1.22 -2.55
N LYS A 37 2.34 -2.48 -2.54
CA LYS A 37 1.54 -3.61 -3.06
C LYS A 37 0.24 -3.78 -2.27
N VAL A 38 0.33 -3.72 -0.94
CA VAL A 38 -0.85 -3.80 -0.05
C VAL A 38 -1.77 -2.61 -0.26
N GLU A 39 -1.25 -1.38 -0.30
CA GLU A 39 -2.04 -0.17 -0.55
C GLU A 39 -2.80 -0.22 -1.88
N MET A 40 -2.16 -0.75 -2.93
CA MET A 40 -2.82 -0.95 -4.22
C MET A 40 -3.93 -2.00 -4.17
N LEU A 41 -3.77 -3.06 -3.38
CA LEU A 41 -4.85 -4.03 -3.15
C LEU A 41 -6.05 -3.35 -2.48
N PHE A 42 -5.83 -2.58 -1.41
CA PHE A 42 -6.91 -1.84 -0.76
C PHE A 42 -7.57 -0.81 -1.68
N ALA A 43 -6.78 -0.11 -2.51
CA ALA A 43 -7.33 0.81 -3.51
C ALA A 43 -8.22 0.09 -4.53
N HIS A 44 -7.83 -1.12 -4.96
CA HIS A 44 -8.65 -1.94 -5.84
C HIS A 44 -9.94 -2.40 -5.16
N LEU A 45 -9.87 -2.87 -3.90
CA LEU A 45 -11.04 -3.28 -3.13
C LEU A 45 -12.07 -2.14 -3.04
N LYS A 46 -11.62 -0.93 -2.68
CA LYS A 46 -12.50 0.26 -2.61
C LYS A 46 -13.11 0.59 -3.96
N ARG A 47 -12.28 0.71 -5.00
CA ARG A 47 -12.75 1.14 -6.32
C ARG A 47 -13.73 0.16 -6.97
N ILE A 48 -13.42 -1.13 -6.90
CA ILE A 48 -14.10 -2.21 -7.63
C ILE A 48 -15.22 -2.84 -6.81
N LEU A 49 -14.96 -3.16 -5.54
CA LEU A 49 -15.92 -3.82 -4.66
C LEU A 49 -16.73 -2.83 -3.82
N LYS A 50 -16.45 -1.51 -3.94
CA LYS A 50 -17.13 -0.44 -3.19
C LYS A 50 -17.05 -0.65 -1.68
N LEU A 51 -15.91 -1.19 -1.21
CA LEU A 51 -15.62 -1.42 0.20
C LEU A 51 -15.21 -0.11 0.90
N ASP A 52 -16.10 0.89 0.85
CA ASP A 52 -15.85 2.22 1.42
C ASP A 52 -16.22 2.30 2.91
N ARG A 53 -17.13 1.42 3.36
CA ARG A 53 -17.57 1.31 4.76
C ARG A 53 -17.83 -0.14 5.11
N LEU A 54 -17.39 -0.54 6.31
CA LEU A 54 -17.74 -1.83 6.89
C LEU A 54 -19.22 -1.85 7.26
N ARG A 55 -19.92 -2.89 6.82
CA ARG A 55 -21.36 -3.10 7.01
C ARG A 55 -21.66 -3.90 8.27
N LEU A 56 -20.75 -4.77 8.68
CA LEU A 56 -20.82 -5.62 9.85
C LEU A 56 -20.21 -4.89 11.06
N ARG A 57 -20.87 -5.02 12.21
CA ARG A 57 -20.44 -4.38 13.46
C ARG A 57 -19.37 -5.19 14.18
N GLY A 58 -18.49 -4.48 14.90
CA GLY A 58 -17.45 -5.07 15.74
C GLY A 58 -16.24 -5.57 14.97
N MET A 59 -15.19 -5.95 15.72
CA MET A 59 -13.92 -6.41 15.12
C MET A 59 -14.09 -7.71 14.33
N THR A 60 -14.95 -8.62 14.79
CA THR A 60 -15.28 -9.86 14.08
C THR A 60 -15.90 -9.56 12.72
N GLY A 61 -16.91 -8.67 12.68
CA GLY A 61 -17.55 -8.26 11.44
C GLY A 61 -16.57 -7.61 10.45
N ALA A 62 -15.67 -6.76 10.95
CA ALA A 62 -14.60 -6.18 10.14
C ALA A 62 -13.70 -7.26 9.51
N ASN A 63 -13.28 -8.26 10.31
CA ASN A 63 -12.45 -9.36 9.82
C ASN A 63 -13.16 -10.17 8.74
N ASP A 64 -14.42 -10.50 8.93
CA ASP A 64 -15.22 -11.29 7.98
C ASP A 64 -15.38 -10.54 6.65
N GLU A 65 -15.66 -9.24 6.70
CA GLU A 65 -15.77 -8.41 5.49
C GLU A 65 -14.47 -8.32 4.70
N PHE A 66 -13.34 -8.12 5.37
CA PHE A 66 -12.05 -8.09 4.68
C PHE A 66 -11.67 -9.46 4.11
N THR A 67 -11.99 -10.54 4.83
CA THR A 67 -11.76 -11.91 4.36
C THR A 67 -12.56 -12.20 3.09
N LEU A 68 -13.85 -11.85 3.08
CA LEU A 68 -14.71 -12.02 1.92
C LEU A 68 -14.28 -11.12 0.76
N ALA A 69 -13.93 -9.85 1.02
CA ALA A 69 -13.44 -8.93 0.00
C ALA A 69 -12.14 -9.42 -0.65
N ALA A 70 -11.23 -9.97 0.16
CA ALA A 70 -10.00 -10.60 -0.34
C ALA A 70 -10.30 -11.83 -1.20
N ALA A 71 -11.23 -12.69 -0.78
CA ALA A 71 -11.66 -13.85 -1.55
C ALA A 71 -12.23 -13.43 -2.92
N VAL A 72 -13.14 -12.45 -2.96
CA VAL A 72 -13.69 -11.92 -4.21
C VAL A 72 -12.59 -11.35 -5.11
N GLN A 73 -11.63 -10.60 -4.56
CA GLN A 73 -10.51 -10.07 -5.32
C GLN A 73 -9.62 -11.17 -5.92
N ASN A 74 -9.38 -12.25 -5.17
CA ASN A 74 -8.64 -13.42 -5.65
C ASN A 74 -9.39 -14.14 -6.77
N LEU A 75 -10.71 -14.33 -6.64
CA LEU A 75 -11.54 -14.92 -7.69
C LEU A 75 -11.54 -14.08 -8.97
N ARG A 76 -11.61 -12.75 -8.84
CA ARG A 76 -11.49 -11.84 -9.99
C ARG A 76 -10.13 -11.94 -10.67
N ARG A 77 -9.05 -12.12 -9.91
CA ARG A 77 -7.71 -12.33 -10.47
C ARG A 77 -7.62 -13.67 -11.19
N LEU A 78 -8.14 -14.74 -10.59
CA LEU A 78 -8.18 -16.07 -11.19
C LEU A 78 -8.94 -16.06 -12.53
N ALA A 79 -10.14 -15.47 -12.55
CA ALA A 79 -10.96 -15.38 -13.76
C ALA A 79 -10.22 -14.72 -14.93
N LYS A 80 -9.40 -13.69 -14.67
CA LYS A 80 -8.57 -13.03 -15.70
C LYS A 80 -7.44 -13.90 -16.23
N LEU A 81 -6.88 -14.78 -15.38
CA LEU A 81 -5.81 -15.69 -15.77
C LEU A 81 -6.38 -16.86 -16.59
N THR A 82 -7.57 -17.33 -16.25
CA THR A 82 -8.22 -18.46 -16.95
C THR A 82 -8.98 -18.03 -18.20
N SER A 83 -9.34 -16.76 -18.35
CA SER A 83 -10.07 -16.25 -19.54
C SER A 83 -9.19 -15.96 -20.75
N GLN A 84 -7.86 -16.11 -20.66
CA GLN A 84 -7.00 -15.98 -21.82
C GLN A 84 -7.09 -17.29 -22.63
N GLY A 85 -7.71 -17.20 -23.81
CA GLY A 85 -7.71 -18.31 -24.77
C GLY A 85 -6.27 -18.67 -25.20
N PRO A 86 -6.07 -19.85 -25.83
CA PRO A 86 -4.75 -20.23 -26.32
C PRO A 86 -4.18 -19.12 -27.20
N PRO A 87 -2.86 -18.83 -27.11
CA PRO A 87 -2.25 -17.79 -27.93
C PRO A 87 -2.58 -18.06 -29.39
N THR A 88 -3.11 -17.06 -30.08
CA THR A 88 -3.35 -17.14 -31.53
C THR A 88 -1.98 -17.23 -32.20
N THR A 89 -1.56 -18.46 -32.51
CA THR A 89 -0.42 -18.71 -33.39
C THR A 89 -0.78 -18.17 -34.76
N GLY A 90 -0.09 -17.10 -35.18
CA GLY A 90 -0.05 -16.66 -36.58
C GLY A 90 0.94 -17.48 -37.37
#